data_AF-A0A7S0GG34-F1
#
_entry.id   AF-A0A7S0GG34-F1
#
_cell.length_a   1.000
_cell.length_b   1.000
_cell.length_c   1.000
_cell.angle_alpha   90.00
_cell.angle_beta   90.00
_cell.angle_gamma   90.00
#
_symmetry.space_group_name_H-M   'P 1'
#
loop_
_entity.id
_entity.type
_entity.pdbx_description
1 polymer ?
#
loop_
_entity_poly.entity_id
_entity_poly.type
_entity_poly.pdbx_seq_one_letter_code
_entity_poly.pdbx_strand_id
1 'polypeptide(L)'
;ANHPFIIWSDGARTINERDQATICPRASICSEGLAELILIVLARFSAFASYVVMFLTFWSKCHAASHFFSSTYVSTIVPFSSFHHKHTNMGKIYACLALLHTLVHYIRWIIRKEVITQGFTPQTAKSGIFAILCMIGIVLSMTNPVKKFWNFERRFYLHWFFVLSMAISLL
;
A
#
# COMPACT_ATOMS: atom_id res chain seq x y z
N ALA A 1 25.95 -27.37 -8.67
CA ALA A 1 24.56 -27.84 -8.54
C ALA A 1 23.64 -26.79 -9.16
N ASN A 2 23.02 -27.13 -10.28
CA ASN A 2 22.15 -26.23 -11.04
C ASN A 2 20.77 -26.21 -10.40
N HIS A 3 20.42 -25.12 -9.73
CA HIS A 3 19.05 -24.89 -9.26
C HIS A 3 18.26 -24.18 -10.37
N PRO A 4 17.29 -24.84 -11.02
CA PRO A 4 16.65 -24.35 -12.25
C PRO A 4 15.62 -23.24 -12.04
N PHE A 5 15.59 -22.61 -10.85
CA PHE A 5 14.60 -21.60 -10.47
C PHE A 5 15.21 -20.23 -10.13
N ILE A 6 16.49 -20.03 -10.36
CA ILE A 6 17.19 -18.78 -10.02
C ILE A 6 17.13 -17.83 -11.24
N ILE A 7 16.01 -17.13 -11.37
CA ILE A 7 15.78 -16.05 -12.36
C ILE A 7 16.44 -14.75 -11.87
N TRP A 8 17.75 -14.74 -11.66
CA TRP A 8 18.47 -13.51 -11.33
C TRP A 8 19.53 -13.25 -12.38
N SER A 9 19.51 -12.06 -12.98
CA SER A 9 20.56 -11.57 -13.88
C SER A 9 21.88 -11.45 -13.11
N ASP A 10 23.02 -11.75 -13.74
CA ASP A 10 24.35 -11.69 -13.13
C ASP A 10 24.69 -10.35 -12.43
N GLY A 11 24.03 -9.25 -12.81
CA GLY A 11 24.14 -7.94 -12.16
C GLY A 11 23.49 -7.82 -10.76
N ALA A 12 22.81 -8.85 -10.26
CA ALA A 12 22.17 -8.82 -8.94
C ALA A 12 23.08 -9.33 -7.82
N ARG A 13 24.22 -9.97 -8.13
CA ARG A 13 25.14 -10.54 -7.15
C ARG A 13 26.28 -9.56 -6.90
N THR A 14 26.27 -8.90 -5.75
CA THR A 14 27.36 -8.05 -5.26
C THR A 14 28.16 -8.80 -4.20
N ILE A 15 29.41 -8.41 -3.96
CA ILE A 15 30.22 -8.93 -2.85
C ILE A 15 30.21 -7.83 -1.78
N ASN A 16 29.80 -8.14 -0.55
CA ASN A 16 29.84 -7.17 0.53
C ASN A 16 31.27 -6.97 1.06
N GLU A 17 31.47 -6.01 1.97
CA GLU A 17 32.76 -5.72 2.62
C GLU A 17 33.35 -6.89 3.43
N ARG A 18 32.63 -8.03 3.53
CA ARG A 18 33.02 -9.25 4.22
C ARG A 18 33.25 -10.43 3.28
N ASP A 19 33.44 -10.18 1.98
CA ASP A 19 33.63 -11.20 0.93
C ASP A 19 32.48 -12.20 0.78
N GLN A 20 31.27 -11.84 1.21
CA GLN A 20 30.07 -12.66 1.05
C GLN A 20 29.25 -12.21 -0.15
N ALA A 21 28.77 -13.19 -0.92
CA ALA A 21 27.86 -12.93 -2.03
C ALA A 21 26.51 -12.42 -1.50
N THR A 22 26.24 -11.14 -1.71
CA THR A 22 24.97 -10.48 -1.42
C THR A 22 24.15 -10.30 -2.69
N ILE A 23 22.83 -10.50 -2.59
CA ILE A 23 21.91 -10.32 -3.72
C ILE A 23 21.29 -8.92 -3.60
N CYS A 24 21.83 -7.94 -4.31
CA CYS A 24 21.44 -6.53 -4.21
C CYS A 24 21.29 -5.87 -5.58
N PRO A 25 20.20 -6.16 -6.34
CA PRO A 25 19.91 -5.44 -7.58
C PRO A 25 19.55 -3.96 -7.37
N ARG A 26 19.14 -3.57 -6.15
CA ARG A 26 18.87 -2.19 -5.71
C ARG A 26 18.94 -2.12 -4.18
N ALA A 27 19.40 -1.01 -3.59
CA ALA A 27 19.47 -0.83 -2.12
C ALA A 27 18.12 -1.09 -1.41
N SER A 28 17.01 -0.74 -2.07
CA SER A 28 15.65 -0.99 -1.57
C SER A 28 15.23 -2.46 -1.58
N ILE A 29 15.87 -3.28 -2.43
CA ILE A 29 15.72 -4.73 -2.47
C ILE A 29 16.80 -5.21 -1.52
N CYS A 30 17.96 -5.72 -1.93
CA CYS A 30 19.08 -6.15 -1.05
C CYS A 30 18.62 -7.09 0.09
N SER A 31 19.34 -8.13 0.45
CA SER A 31 18.94 -8.94 1.60
C SER A 31 20.13 -9.77 2.03
N GLU A 32 20.60 -9.59 3.25
CA GLU A 32 21.75 -10.34 3.75
C GLU A 32 21.30 -11.57 4.57
N GLY A 33 20.05 -11.57 5.07
CA GLY A 33 19.51 -12.68 5.88
C GLY A 33 18.12 -13.15 5.47
N LEU A 34 17.74 -14.37 5.89
CA LEU A 34 16.44 -14.99 5.62
C LEU A 34 15.26 -14.17 6.20
N ALA A 35 15.46 -13.54 7.36
CA ALA A 35 14.46 -12.65 7.96
C ALA A 35 14.18 -11.42 7.08
N GLU A 36 15.22 -10.80 6.51
CA GLU A 36 15.05 -9.66 5.59
C GLU A 36 14.36 -10.08 4.30
N LEU A 37 14.63 -11.29 3.81
CA LEU A 37 14.00 -11.85 2.61
C LEU A 37 12.50 -12.06 2.82
N ILE A 38 12.09 -12.61 3.96
CA ILE A 38 10.67 -12.78 4.29
C ILE A 38 9.98 -11.43 4.40
N LEU A 39 10.61 -10.44 5.05
CA LEU A 39 10.05 -9.11 5.19
C LEU A 39 9.89 -8.40 3.83
N ILE A 40 10.88 -8.47 2.92
CA ILE A 40 10.71 -7.87 1.58
C ILE A 40 9.59 -8.57 0.80
N VAL A 41 9.46 -9.90 0.89
CA VAL A 41 8.38 -10.64 0.21
C VAL A 41 7.02 -10.18 0.73
N LEU A 42 6.84 -10.10 2.05
CA LEU A 42 5.60 -9.62 2.66
C LEU A 42 5.29 -8.16 2.29
N ALA A 43 6.31 -7.30 2.26
CA ALA A 43 6.15 -5.90 1.84
C ALA A 43 5.71 -5.79 0.37
N ARG A 44 6.28 -6.59 -0.53
CA ARG A 44 5.91 -6.62 -1.95
C ARG A 44 4.52 -7.20 -2.17
N PHE A 45 4.20 -8.29 -1.48
CA PHE A 45 2.88 -8.92 -1.57
C PHE A 45 1.78 -8.00 -1.06
N SER A 46 1.98 -7.35 0.09
CA SER A 46 1.03 -6.37 0.64
C SER A 46 0.85 -5.16 -0.29
N ALA A 47 1.92 -4.66 -0.92
CA ALA A 47 1.82 -3.59 -1.92
C ALA A 47 1.02 -4.03 -3.16
N PHE A 48 1.27 -5.24 -3.68
CA PHE A 48 0.54 -5.76 -4.84
C PHE A 48 -0.95 -5.95 -4.53
N ALA A 49 -1.27 -6.55 -3.38
CA ALA A 49 -2.65 -6.69 -2.92
C ALA A 49 -3.32 -5.32 -2.74
N SER A 50 -2.57 -4.33 -2.25
CA SER A 50 -3.06 -2.96 -2.07
C SER A 50 -3.52 -2.32 -3.38
N TYR A 51 -2.82 -2.55 -4.51
CA TYR A 51 -3.25 -2.01 -5.81
C TYR A 51 -4.63 -2.54 -6.24
N VAL A 52 -4.88 -3.83 -6.07
CA VAL A 52 -6.17 -4.45 -6.43
C VAL A 52 -7.29 -3.86 -5.59
N VAL A 53 -7.11 -3.79 -4.27
CA VAL A 53 -8.13 -3.28 -3.37
C VAL A 53 -8.35 -1.77 -3.55
N MET A 54 -7.29 -1.01 -3.84
CA MET A 54 -7.38 0.41 -4.17
C MET A 54 -8.23 0.61 -5.44
N PHE A 55 -7.95 -0.13 -6.51
CA PHE A 55 -8.74 -0.08 -7.74
C PHE A 55 -10.23 -0.36 -7.47
N LEU A 56 -10.55 -1.44 -6.74
CA LEU A 56 -11.93 -1.78 -6.40
C LEU A 56 -12.60 -0.69 -5.54
N THR A 57 -11.84 -0.05 -4.65
CA THR A 57 -12.33 1.04 -3.80
C THR A 57 -12.72 2.26 -4.62
N PHE A 58 -11.91 2.66 -5.61
CA PHE A 58 -12.25 3.75 -6.53
C PHE A 58 -13.39 3.39 -7.47
N TRP A 59 -13.33 2.20 -8.08
CA TRP A 59 -14.36 1.72 -9.00
C TRP A 59 -15.76 1.76 -8.39
N SER A 60 -15.88 1.38 -7.11
CA SER A 60 -17.15 1.40 -6.38
C SER A 60 -17.81 2.78 -6.22
N LYS A 61 -17.10 3.88 -6.52
CA LYS A 61 -17.60 5.27 -6.49
C LYS A 61 -17.67 5.93 -7.86
N CYS A 62 -17.29 5.23 -8.92
CA CYS A 62 -17.50 5.68 -10.30
C CYS A 62 -18.98 5.53 -10.67
N HIS A 63 -19.82 6.47 -10.22
CA HIS A 63 -21.28 6.40 -10.37
C HIS A 63 -21.72 6.31 -11.84
N ALA A 64 -21.11 7.10 -12.75
CA ALA A 64 -21.44 7.05 -14.18
C ALA A 64 -21.14 5.67 -14.81
N ALA A 65 -19.95 5.12 -14.54
CA ALA A 65 -19.58 3.79 -15.01
C ALA A 65 -20.47 2.70 -14.39
N SER A 66 -20.69 2.75 -13.08
CA SER A 66 -21.54 1.78 -12.37
C SER A 66 -22.97 1.81 -12.90
N HIS A 67 -23.52 3.00 -13.17
CA HIS A 67 -24.85 3.16 -13.74
C HIS A 67 -24.91 2.57 -15.16
N PHE A 68 -23.93 2.88 -16.02
CA PHE A 68 -23.82 2.32 -17.35
C PHE A 68 -23.80 0.78 -17.31
N PHE A 69 -22.91 0.16 -16.54
CA PHE A 69 -22.83 -1.30 -16.45
C PHE A 69 -24.05 -1.93 -15.76
N SER A 70 -24.70 -1.23 -14.84
CA SER A 70 -25.93 -1.72 -14.20
C SER A 70 -27.09 -1.88 -15.18
N SER A 71 -27.08 -1.15 -16.30
CA SER A 71 -28.08 -1.29 -17.38
C SER A 71 -27.75 -2.41 -18.38
N THR A 72 -26.62 -3.10 -18.21
CA THR A 72 -26.17 -4.18 -19.11
C THR A 72 -26.31 -5.56 -18.47
N TYR A 73 -26.04 -6.62 -19.24
CA TYR A 73 -26.02 -8.01 -18.75
C TYR A 73 -25.05 -8.24 -17.57
N VAL A 74 -24.02 -7.39 -17.42
CA VAL A 74 -23.05 -7.45 -16.31
C VAL A 74 -23.74 -7.35 -14.93
N SER A 75 -24.90 -6.70 -14.85
CA SER A 75 -25.70 -6.58 -13.62
C SER A 75 -26.17 -7.92 -13.04
N THR A 76 -26.23 -8.98 -13.86
CA THR A 76 -26.59 -10.34 -13.41
C THR A 76 -25.47 -11.00 -12.60
N ILE A 77 -24.21 -10.64 -12.87
CA ILE A 77 -23.01 -11.20 -12.23
C ILE A 77 -22.55 -10.29 -11.08
N VAL A 78 -22.65 -8.97 -11.27
CA VAL A 78 -22.09 -7.97 -10.35
C VAL A 78 -23.22 -7.18 -9.67
N PRO A 79 -23.40 -7.28 -8.34
CA PRO A 79 -24.46 -6.57 -7.63
C PRO A 79 -24.07 -5.11 -7.37
N PHE A 80 -24.23 -4.25 -8.39
CA PHE A 80 -23.89 -2.81 -8.33
C PHE A 80 -24.60 -2.04 -7.21
N SER A 81 -25.80 -2.46 -6.81
CA SER A 81 -26.54 -1.87 -5.68
C SER A 81 -25.79 -1.92 -4.35
N SER A 82 -24.90 -2.90 -4.18
CA SER A 82 -24.12 -3.11 -2.96
C SER A 82 -22.77 -2.35 -2.93
N PHE A 83 -22.44 -1.60 -3.97
CA PHE A 83 -21.13 -0.97 -4.13
C PHE A 83 -20.77 -0.01 -3.01
N HIS A 84 -21.75 0.68 -2.40
CA HIS A 84 -21.50 1.54 -1.25
C HIS A 84 -20.95 0.75 -0.04
N HIS A 85 -21.52 -0.44 0.22
CA HIS A 85 -21.03 -1.30 1.29
C HIS A 85 -19.66 -1.88 0.93
N LYS A 86 -19.48 -2.31 -0.32
CA LYS A 86 -18.20 -2.83 -0.81
C LYS A 86 -17.09 -1.78 -0.72
N HIS A 87 -17.36 -0.52 -1.03
CA HIS A 87 -16.42 0.59 -0.86
C HIS A 87 -15.88 0.67 0.56
N THR A 88 -16.77 0.63 1.55
CA THR A 88 -16.39 0.74 2.96
C THR A 88 -15.54 -0.46 3.40
N ASN A 89 -15.89 -1.67 2.95
CA ASN A 89 -15.14 -2.87 3.28
C ASN A 89 -13.77 -2.91 2.59
N MET A 90 -13.71 -2.59 1.30
CA MET A 90 -12.45 -2.55 0.55
C MET A 90 -11.53 -1.45 1.08
N GLY A 91 -12.07 -0.27 1.41
CA GLY A 91 -11.30 0.79 2.05
C GLY A 91 -10.67 0.38 3.39
N LYS A 92 -11.39 -0.40 4.21
CA LYS A 92 -10.83 -0.97 5.46
C LYS A 92 -9.72 -1.98 5.18
N ILE A 93 -9.92 -2.90 4.22
CA ILE A 93 -8.90 -3.89 3.84
C ILE A 93 -7.65 -3.17 3.31
N TYR A 94 -7.83 -2.15 2.47
CA TYR A 94 -6.74 -1.35 1.94
C TYR A 94 -5.96 -0.64 3.05
N ALA A 95 -6.64 -0.03 4.03
CA ALA A 95 -5.99 0.57 5.18
C ALA A 95 -5.19 -0.46 6.01
N CYS A 96 -5.73 -1.66 6.23
CA CYS A 96 -5.01 -2.74 6.91
C CYS A 96 -3.76 -3.19 6.13
N LEU A 97 -3.87 -3.35 4.80
CA LEU A 97 -2.75 -3.72 3.95
C LEU A 97 -1.66 -2.62 3.92
N ALA A 98 -2.07 -1.35 3.88
CA ALA A 98 -1.15 -0.22 3.93
C ALA A 98 -0.42 -0.13 5.28
N LEU A 99 -1.11 -0.39 6.39
CA LEU A 99 -0.50 -0.48 7.71
C LEU A 99 0.48 -1.66 7.79
N LEU A 100 0.08 -2.84 7.33
CA LEU A 100 0.96 -4.01 7.28
C LEU A 100 2.21 -3.72 6.46
N HIS A 101 2.05 -3.14 5.26
CA HIS A 101 3.16 -2.76 4.38
C HIS A 101 4.14 -1.81 5.09
N THR A 102 3.60 -0.77 5.74
CA THR A 102 4.39 0.23 6.48
C THR A 102 5.13 -0.43 7.66
N LEU A 103 4.45 -1.27 8.43
CA LEU A 103 5.03 -1.97 9.58
C LEU A 103 6.17 -2.91 9.17
N VAL A 104 5.99 -3.67 8.09
CA VAL A 104 7.01 -4.59 7.58
C VAL A 104 8.24 -3.81 7.10
N HIS A 105 8.05 -2.68 6.40
CA HIS A 105 9.16 -1.81 6.03
C HIS A 105 9.87 -1.20 7.25
N TYR A 106 9.10 -0.79 8.26
CA TYR A 106 9.65 -0.23 9.49
C TYR A 106 10.49 -1.25 10.27
N ILE A 107 9.99 -2.49 10.43
CA ILE A 107 10.74 -3.60 11.05
C ILE A 107 12.03 -3.86 10.27
N ARG A 108 11.95 -3.87 8.93
CA ARG A 108 13.13 -4.06 8.08
C ARG A 108 14.19 -2.97 8.29
N TRP A 109 13.77 -1.70 8.38
CA TRP A 109 14.68 -0.59 8.64
C TRP A 109 15.36 -0.68 10.02
N ILE A 110 14.64 -1.18 11.04
CA ILE A 110 15.20 -1.42 12.37
C ILE A 110 16.29 -2.50 12.30
N ILE A 111 16.00 -3.64 11.65
CA ILE A 111 16.95 -4.76 11.52
C ILE A 111 18.24 -4.31 10.82
N ARG A 112 18.13 -3.47 9.79
CA ARG A 112 19.28 -2.93 9.06
C ARG A 112 20.01 -1.78 9.74
N LYS A 113 19.50 -1.29 10.87
CA LYS A 113 19.99 -0.09 11.55
C LYS A 113 20.02 1.16 10.65
N GLU A 114 19.33 1.14 9.49
CA GLU A 114 19.23 2.26 8.54
C GLU A 114 18.57 3.48 9.18
N VAL A 115 17.67 3.26 10.17
CA VAL A 115 17.05 4.35 10.94
C VAL A 115 18.09 5.16 11.71
N ILE A 116 19.13 4.51 12.23
CA ILE A 116 20.17 5.13 13.06
C ILE A 116 21.25 5.78 12.19
N THR A 117 21.61 5.15 11.06
CA THR A 117 22.68 5.63 10.19
C THR A 117 22.24 6.65 9.15
N GLN A 118 20.98 6.59 8.69
CA GLN A 118 20.46 7.46 7.63
C GLN A 118 19.26 8.31 8.08
N GLY A 119 18.72 8.13 9.30
CA GLY A 119 17.76 9.04 9.92
C GLY A 119 16.60 9.50 9.03
N PHE A 120 15.67 8.62 8.64
CA PHE A 120 14.49 8.94 7.79
C PHE A 120 14.75 9.87 6.58
N THR A 121 15.99 10.00 6.11
CA THR A 121 16.34 10.87 4.99
C THR A 121 15.84 10.40 3.64
N PRO A 122 15.65 9.08 3.35
CA PRO A 122 15.14 8.67 2.06
C PRO A 122 13.79 9.32 1.79
N GLN A 123 13.66 9.96 0.62
CA GLN A 123 12.40 10.60 0.18
C GLN A 123 11.21 9.63 0.23
N THR A 124 11.47 8.34 -0.02
CA THR A 124 10.50 7.24 0.09
C THR A 124 9.97 7.02 1.51
N ALA A 125 10.79 7.25 2.54
CA ALA A 125 10.37 7.10 3.93
C ALA A 125 9.45 8.26 4.34
N LYS A 126 9.80 9.49 3.94
CA LYS A 126 9.00 10.69 4.22
C LYS A 126 7.64 10.63 3.51
N SER A 127 7.63 10.27 2.22
CA SER A 127 6.37 10.13 1.48
C SER A 127 5.50 9.02 2.02
N GLY A 128 6.08 7.86 2.39
CA GLY A 128 5.35 6.76 3.02
C GLY A 128 4.71 7.13 4.35
N ILE A 129 5.43 7.84 5.22
CA ILE A 129 4.89 8.32 6.51
C ILE A 129 3.76 9.34 6.28
N PHE A 130 3.94 10.28 5.36
CA PHE A 130 2.89 11.24 5.05
C PHE A 130 1.65 10.55 4.43
N ALA A 131 1.86 9.57 3.55
CA ALA A 131 0.79 8.78 2.95
C ALA A 131 -0.01 7.98 3.99
N ILE A 132 0.66 7.34 4.98
CA ILE A 132 -0.06 6.60 6.03
C ILE A 132 -0.85 7.53 6.97
N LEU A 133 -0.33 8.73 7.25
CA LEU A 133 -1.08 9.74 8.01
C LEU A 133 -2.33 10.21 7.25
N CYS A 134 -2.20 10.44 5.95
CA CYS A 134 -3.35 10.75 5.10
C CYS A 134 -4.35 9.58 5.09
N MET A 135 -3.89 8.33 4.98
CA MET A 135 -4.74 7.13 5.05
C MET A 135 -5.56 7.06 6.34
N ILE A 136 -4.93 7.35 7.47
CA ILE A 136 -5.61 7.43 8.77
C ILE A 136 -6.69 8.51 8.73
N GLY A 137 -6.39 9.70 8.17
CA GLY A 137 -7.37 10.76 7.96
C GLY A 137 -8.57 10.35 7.08
N ILE A 138 -8.30 9.65 5.96
CA ILE A 138 -9.32 9.10 5.04
C ILE A 138 -10.29 8.20 5.80
N VAL A 139 -9.77 7.26 6.60
CA VAL A 139 -10.60 6.32 7.35
C VAL A 139 -11.35 7.03 8.47
N LEU A 140 -10.64 7.82 9.30
CA LEU A 140 -11.22 8.50 10.47
C LEU A 140 -12.34 9.45 10.09
N SER A 141 -12.20 10.22 9.00
CA SER A 141 -13.24 11.13 8.50
C SER A 141 -14.60 10.47 8.24
N MET A 142 -14.62 9.15 8.01
CA MET A 142 -15.83 8.36 7.72
C MET A 142 -16.25 7.43 8.87
N THR A 143 -15.60 7.50 10.04
CA THR A 143 -15.95 6.68 11.21
C THR A 143 -17.17 7.21 11.97
N ASN A 144 -17.88 6.31 12.66
CA ASN A 144 -19.10 6.63 13.41
C ASN A 144 -18.95 7.76 14.44
N PRO A 145 -17.83 7.89 15.19
CA PRO A 145 -17.62 9.03 16.09
C PRO A 145 -17.69 10.36 15.34
N VAL A 146 -17.00 10.49 14.20
CA VAL A 146 -17.01 11.72 13.40
C VAL A 146 -18.39 11.99 12.80
N LYS A 147 -19.14 10.94 12.43
CA LYS A 147 -20.54 11.10 11.95
C LYS A 147 -21.47 11.73 12.98
N LYS A 148 -21.19 11.57 14.27
CA LYS A 148 -21.99 12.17 15.35
C LYS A 148 -21.80 13.67 15.46
N PHE A 149 -20.60 14.16 15.15
CA PHE A 149 -20.24 15.57 15.31
C PHE A 149 -20.37 16.38 14.01
N TRP A 150 -20.13 15.76 12.86
CA TRP A 150 -19.96 16.49 11.59
C TRP A 150 -20.97 16.05 10.51
N ASN A 151 -21.51 17.04 9.81
CA ASN A 151 -22.38 16.86 8.65
C ASN A 151 -21.67 16.07 7.53
N PHE A 152 -22.45 15.42 6.68
CA PHE A 152 -21.94 14.58 5.58
C PHE A 152 -20.98 15.34 4.65
N GLU A 153 -21.32 16.56 4.26
CA GLU A 153 -20.50 17.37 3.34
C GLU A 153 -19.10 17.62 3.87
N ARG A 154 -18.96 18.01 5.15
CA ARG A 154 -17.65 18.23 5.79
C ARG A 154 -16.82 16.96 5.81
N ARG A 155 -17.45 15.82 6.13
CA ARG A 155 -16.77 14.51 6.11
C ARG A 155 -16.34 14.13 4.70
N PHE A 156 -17.18 14.38 3.70
CA PHE A 156 -16.89 14.10 2.29
C PHE A 156 -15.73 14.95 1.78
N TYR A 157 -15.72 16.26 2.04
CA TYR A 157 -14.61 17.14 1.67
C TYR A 157 -13.30 16.75 2.37
N LEU A 158 -13.36 16.44 3.67
CA LEU A 158 -12.18 16.00 4.41
C LEU A 158 -11.61 14.68 3.85
N HIS A 159 -12.49 13.73 3.52
CA HIS A 159 -12.09 12.46 2.91
C HIS A 159 -11.39 12.68 1.56
N TRP A 160 -11.96 13.50 0.68
CA TRP A 160 -11.33 13.82 -0.61
C TRP A 160 -10.03 14.59 -0.48
N PHE A 161 -9.95 15.53 0.46
CA PHE A 161 -8.73 16.26 0.76
C PHE A 161 -7.57 15.31 1.10
N PHE A 162 -7.81 14.33 1.98
CA PHE A 162 -6.79 13.34 2.31
C PHE A 162 -6.49 12.35 1.19
N VAL A 163 -7.49 11.95 0.38
CA VAL A 163 -7.27 11.12 -0.81
C VAL A 163 -6.34 11.81 -1.80
N LEU A 164 -6.58 13.08 -2.11
CA LEU A 164 -5.74 13.86 -3.02
C LEU A 164 -4.35 14.09 -2.45
N SER A 165 -4.24 14.43 -1.16
CA SER A 165 -2.96 14.62 -0.48
C SER A 165 -2.11 13.34 -0.50
N MET A 166 -2.75 12.19 -0.29
CA MET A 166 -2.10 10.88 -0.39
C MET A 166 -1.67 10.56 -1.83
N ALA A 167 -2.48 10.90 -2.84
CA ALA A 167 -2.10 10.67 -4.23
C ALA A 167 -0.88 11.51 -4.63
N ILE A 168 -0.85 12.78 -4.22
CA ILE A 168 0.28 13.70 -4.48
C ILE A 168 1.56 13.21 -3.80
N SER A 169 1.47 12.66 -2.59
CA SER A 169 2.66 12.19 -1.88
C SER A 169 3.27 10.92 -2.46
N LEU A 170 2.52 10.16 -3.26
CA LEU A 170 2.97 8.93 -3.90
C LEU A 170 3.53 9.14 -5.32
N LEU A 171 3.47 10.37 -5.85
CA LEU A 171 4.12 10.79 -7.10
C LEU A 171 5.60 11.12 -6.87
#